data_AF-A0A9W6SSL4-F1
#
_entry.id   AF-A0A9W6SSL4-F1
#
_cell.length_a   1.000
_cell.length_b   1.000
_cell.length_c   1.000
_cell.angle_alpha   90.00
_cell.angle_beta   90.00
_cell.angle_gamma   90.00
#
_symmetry.space_group_name_H-M   'P 1'
#
loop_
_entity.id
_entity.type
_entity.pdbx_description
1 polymer ?
#
loop_
_entity_poly.entity_id
_entity_poly.type
_entity_poly.pdbx_seq_one_letter_code
_entity_poly.pdbx_strand_id
1 'polypeptide(L)'
;MRSPFDLNNPPPEEGPVGVICPGLWTVQVRWWKRHTPRQGEKTCSECGQSWPCHSWLCWDGQIGDAIEASERFKRDNPQTPKTPVRGAAVARRAPRRTLSAA
;
A
#
# COMPACT_ATOMS: atom_id res chain seq x y z
N MET A 1 16.31 -1.54 -5.22
CA MET A 1 16.77 -0.82 -4.00
C MET A 1 16.87 -1.83 -2.84
N ARG A 2 17.33 -1.46 -1.63
CA ARG A 2 17.14 -2.30 -0.43
C ARG A 2 16.00 -1.70 0.40
N SER A 3 15.13 -2.52 0.99
CA SER A 3 14.07 -1.99 1.85
C SER A 3 14.65 -1.41 3.15
N PRO A 4 13.95 -0.48 3.82
CA PRO A 4 14.35 0.05 5.13
C PRO A 4 14.04 -0.92 6.27
N PHE A 5 13.55 -2.13 5.99
CA PHE A 5 13.11 -3.09 7.00
C PHE A 5 14.19 -4.11 7.32
N ASP A 6 14.14 -4.62 8.55
CA ASP A 6 15.04 -5.62 9.07
C ASP A 6 14.31 -6.62 9.97
N LEU A 7 15.03 -7.61 10.50
CA LEU A 7 14.42 -8.70 11.29
C LEU A 7 13.74 -8.19 12.58
N ASN A 8 14.22 -7.10 13.16
CA ASN A 8 13.64 -6.49 14.36
C ASN A 8 12.53 -5.50 14.00
N ASN A 9 12.59 -4.91 12.80
CA ASN A 9 11.60 -3.99 12.28
C ASN A 9 11.05 -4.49 10.93
N PRO A 10 10.19 -5.52 10.94
CA PRO A 10 9.67 -6.11 9.72
C PRO A 10 8.69 -5.17 9.00
N PRO A 11 8.50 -5.34 7.68
CA PRO A 11 7.53 -4.54 6.95
C PRO A 11 6.09 -4.69 7.51
N PRO A 12 5.31 -3.59 7.57
CA PRO A 12 3.92 -3.63 7.98
C PRO A 12 3.06 -4.42 6.99
N GLU A 13 1.98 -5.05 7.46
CA GLU A 13 1.09 -5.84 6.58
C GLU A 13 0.25 -4.97 5.65
N GLU A 14 -0.16 -3.80 6.14
CA GLU A 14 -0.82 -2.78 5.34
C GLU A 14 0.23 -1.89 4.66
N GLY A 15 0.07 -1.68 3.36
CA GLY A 15 1.03 -0.90 2.57
C GLY A 15 0.97 0.60 2.88
N PRO A 16 2.08 1.33 2.78
CA PRO A 16 2.07 2.77 2.95
C PRO A 16 1.10 3.44 1.96
N VAL A 17 0.46 4.52 2.42
CA VAL A 17 -0.42 5.35 1.57
C VAL A 17 0.39 5.87 0.39
N GLY A 18 -0.05 5.58 -0.83
CA GLY A 18 0.67 5.93 -2.07
C GLY A 18 1.33 4.75 -2.76
N VAL A 19 1.32 3.55 -2.17
CA VAL A 19 1.70 2.32 -2.89
C VAL A 19 0.71 2.09 -4.03
N ILE A 20 1.26 2.02 -5.24
CA ILE A 20 0.48 1.91 -6.49
C ILE A 20 -0.38 0.64 -6.51
N CYS A 21 0.12 -0.46 -5.95
CA CYS A 21 -0.55 -1.76 -5.91
C CYS A 21 -0.62 -2.34 -4.49
N PRO A 22 -1.62 -1.98 -3.67
CA PRO A 22 -1.75 -2.47 -2.29
C PRO A 22 -1.82 -4.00 -2.17
N GLY A 23 -2.50 -4.67 -3.11
CA GLY A 23 -2.58 -6.14 -3.11
C GLY A 23 -1.21 -6.83 -3.31
N LEU A 24 -0.30 -6.20 -4.07
CA LEU A 24 1.05 -6.73 -4.27
C LEU A 24 1.92 -6.54 -3.02
N TRP A 25 1.72 -5.45 -2.28
CA TRP A 25 2.44 -5.19 -1.03
C TRP A 25 2.27 -6.34 -0.04
N THR A 26 1.03 -6.73 0.27
CA THR A 26 0.75 -7.78 1.25
C THR A 26 1.40 -9.11 0.84
N VAL A 27 1.41 -9.43 -0.46
CA VAL A 27 2.09 -10.64 -0.98
C VAL A 27 3.60 -10.54 -0.79
N GLN A 28 4.21 -9.42 -1.15
CA GLN A 28 5.65 -9.19 -1.00
C GLN A 28 6.07 -9.27 0.47
N VAL A 29 5.36 -8.60 1.36
CA VAL A 29 5.60 -8.63 2.81
C VAL A 29 5.48 -10.03 3.38
N ARG A 30 4.45 -10.79 2.97
CA ARG A 30 4.29 -12.17 3.40
C ARG A 30 5.47 -13.03 2.98
N TRP A 31 5.90 -12.95 1.72
CA TRP A 31 7.03 -13.74 1.24
C TRP A 31 8.37 -13.31 1.83
N TRP A 32 8.58 -12.00 2.02
CA TRP A 32 9.73 -11.47 2.75
C TRP A 32 9.81 -12.09 4.16
N LYS A 33 8.69 -12.11 4.90
CA LYS A 33 8.59 -12.70 6.25
C LYS A 33 8.80 -14.22 6.25
N ARG A 34 8.37 -14.95 5.21
CA ARG A 34 8.58 -16.41 5.13
C ARG A 34 10.05 -16.77 4.94
N HIS A 35 10.78 -15.95 4.20
CA HIS A 35 12.20 -16.18 3.91
C HIS A 35 13.16 -15.59 4.96
N THR A 36 12.67 -15.13 6.12
CA THR A 36 13.53 -14.77 7.26
C THR A 36 14.04 -16.03 7.98
N PRO A 37 15.22 -15.99 8.61
CA PRO A 37 15.73 -17.11 9.38
C PRO A 37 14.96 -17.20 10.71
N ARG A 38 14.89 -18.41 11.28
CA ARG A 38 14.48 -18.55 12.69
C ARG A 38 15.54 -17.89 13.59
N GLN A 39 15.14 -17.52 14.81
CA GLN A 39 16.05 -16.85 15.75
C GLN A 39 17.35 -17.66 15.95
N GLY A 40 18.48 -17.01 15.70
CA GLY A 40 19.82 -17.60 15.87
C GLY A 40 20.29 -18.47 14.70
N GLU A 41 19.46 -18.72 13.69
CA GLU A 41 19.83 -19.52 12.53
C GLU A 41 20.50 -18.67 11.44
N LYS A 42 21.44 -19.29 10.71
CA LYS A 42 22.11 -18.69 9.54
C LYS A 42 21.50 -19.16 8.22
N THR A 43 20.35 -19.81 8.29
CA THR A 43 19.65 -20.46 7.18
C THR A 43 18.25 -19.90 7.03
N CYS A 44 17.80 -19.75 5.79
CA CYS A 44 16.46 -19.33 5.45
C CYS A 44 15.44 -20.40 5.86
N SER A 45 14.36 -19.99 6.55
CA SER A 45 13.35 -20.91 7.07
C SER A 45 12.51 -21.60 5.98
N GLU A 46 12.37 -20.97 4.81
CA GLU A 46 11.52 -21.49 3.72
C GLU A 46 12.31 -22.33 2.70
N CYS A 47 13.52 -21.92 2.33
CA CYS A 47 14.30 -22.60 1.29
C CYS A 47 15.54 -23.35 1.79
N GLY A 48 15.90 -23.23 3.08
CA GLY A 48 17.05 -23.92 3.69
C GLY A 48 18.44 -23.43 3.24
N GLN A 49 18.51 -22.45 2.34
CA GLN A 49 19.77 -21.86 1.88
C GLN A 49 20.38 -20.92 2.92
N SER A 50 21.67 -20.61 2.79
CA SER A 50 22.34 -19.58 3.58
C SER A 50 21.58 -18.25 3.51
N TRP A 51 21.35 -17.63 4.67
CA TRP A 51 20.66 -16.35 4.76
C TRP A 51 21.65 -15.17 4.72
N PRO A 52 21.35 -14.07 4.00
CA PRO A 52 20.15 -13.82 3.21
C PRO A 52 20.14 -14.61 1.89
N CYS A 53 19.02 -15.31 1.63
CA CYS A 53 18.85 -16.10 0.40
C CYS A 53 18.39 -15.21 -0.78
N HIS A 54 18.54 -15.71 -2.01
CA HIS A 54 18.18 -14.96 -3.21
C HIS A 54 16.71 -14.51 -3.23
N SER A 55 15.79 -15.39 -2.84
CA SER A 55 14.36 -15.07 -2.77
C SER A 55 14.08 -13.93 -1.78
N TRP A 56 14.70 -13.95 -0.60
CA TRP A 56 14.56 -12.87 0.39
C TRP A 56 15.04 -11.53 -0.18
N LEU A 57 16.22 -11.51 -0.82
CA LEU A 57 16.78 -10.31 -1.45
C LEU A 57 15.88 -9.77 -2.56
N CYS A 58 15.24 -10.64 -3.33
CA CYS A 58 14.30 -10.24 -4.38
C CYS A 58 13.07 -9.53 -3.79
N TRP A 59 12.44 -10.11 -2.77
CA TRP A 59 11.28 -9.50 -2.11
C TRP A 59 11.66 -8.20 -1.39
N ASP A 60 12.83 -8.16 -0.74
CA ASP A 60 13.36 -6.96 -0.11
C ASP A 60 13.54 -5.81 -1.11
N GLY A 61 14.06 -6.13 -2.30
CA GLY A 61 14.21 -5.15 -3.37
C GLY A 61 12.88 -4.61 -3.87
N GLN A 62 11.90 -5.47 -4.11
CA GLN A 62 10.56 -5.07 -4.55
C GLN A 62 9.84 -4.19 -3.53
N ILE A 63 9.99 -4.48 -2.24
CA ILE A 63 9.43 -3.64 -1.17
C ILE A 63 10.11 -2.27 -1.16
N GLY A 64 11.44 -2.22 -1.29
CA GLY A 64 12.18 -0.96 -1.39
C GLY A 64 11.71 -0.10 -2.56
N ASP A 65 11.56 -0.70 -3.75
CA ASP A 65 11.11 -0.01 -4.95
C ASP A 65 9.64 0.47 -4.81
N ALA A 66 8.78 -0.30 -4.14
CA ALA A 66 7.39 0.11 -3.88
C ALA A 66 7.29 1.32 -2.92
N ILE A 67 8.15 1.39 -1.91
CA ILE A 67 8.24 2.55 -1.01
C ILE A 67 8.73 3.77 -1.77
N GLU A 68 9.79 3.62 -2.57
CA GLU A 68 10.32 4.72 -3.37
C GLU A 68 9.26 5.26 -4.34
N ALA A 69 8.52 4.37 -5.02
CA ALA A 69 7.43 4.75 -5.89
C ALA A 69 6.32 5.51 -5.14
N SER A 70 5.98 5.06 -3.92
CA SER A 70 5.02 5.74 -3.05
C SER A 70 5.49 7.14 -2.65
N GLU A 71 6.76 7.31 -2.27
CA GLU A 71 7.31 8.62 -1.92
C GLU A 71 7.38 9.57 -3.12
N ARG A 72 7.74 9.05 -4.31
CA ARG A 72 7.66 9.80 -5.57
C ARG A 72 6.23 10.25 -5.85
N PHE A 73 5.25 9.35 -5.71
CA PHE A 73 3.83 9.69 -5.89
C PHE A 73 3.37 10.80 -4.94
N LYS A 74 3.75 10.76 -3.65
CA LYS A 74 3.44 11.82 -2.68
C LYS A 74 4.07 13.16 -3.05
N ARG A 75 5.33 13.14 -3.50
CA ARG A 75 6.05 14.35 -3.93
C ARG A 75 5.40 14.97 -5.16
N ASP A 76 5.03 14.14 -6.13
CA ASP A 76 4.47 14.59 -7.41
C ASP A 76 2.97 14.97 -7.26
N ASN A 77 2.30 14.50 -6.20
CA ASN A 77 0.93 14.87 -5.85
C ASN A 77 0.79 15.33 -4.38
N PRO A 78 1.23 16.55 -4.04
CA PRO A 78 1.25 17.02 -2.66
C PRO A 78 -0.14 17.24 -1.99
N GLN A 79 -1.27 17.09 -2.68
CA GLN A 79 -2.61 17.31 -2.14
C GLN A 79 -3.72 16.47 -2.80
N THR A 80 -4.27 15.51 -2.05
CA THR A 80 -5.75 15.39 -1.96
C THR A 80 -6.13 15.28 -0.49
N PRO A 81 -6.41 16.40 0.20
CA PRO A 81 -7.12 16.32 1.46
C PRO A 81 -8.46 15.64 1.18
N LYS A 82 -8.74 14.57 1.93
CA LYS A 82 -10.01 13.85 1.90
C LYS A 82 -11.12 14.87 2.17
N THR A 83 -11.77 15.36 1.13
CA THR A 83 -13.00 16.14 1.31
C THR A 83 -14.02 15.15 1.86
N PRO A 84 -14.64 15.40 3.02
CA PRO A 84 -15.82 14.63 3.37
C PRO A 84 -16.86 14.94 2.29
N VAL A 85 -17.36 13.91 1.62
CA VAL A 85 -18.51 14.01 0.71
C VAL A 85 -19.71 14.47 1.55
N ARG A 86 -19.84 15.79 1.68
CA ARG A 86 -20.97 16.45 2.33
C ARG A 86 -22.12 16.41 1.32
N GLY A 87 -23.19 15.74 1.74
CA GLY A 87 -24.31 15.28 0.92
C GLY A 87 -24.75 16.26 -0.17
N ALA A 88 -24.93 15.71 -1.36
CA ALA A 88 -25.69 16.34 -2.44
C ALA A 88 -27.13 16.55 -1.96
N ALA A 89 -27.42 17.73 -1.42
CA ALA A 89 -28.78 18.21 -1.27
C ALA A 89 -29.34 18.43 -2.69
N VAL A 90 -30.02 17.42 -3.22
CA VAL A 90 -30.89 17.55 -4.39
C VAL A 90 -31.94 18.60 -4.07
N ALA A 91 -31.76 19.80 -4.62
CA ALA A 91 -32.80 20.82 -4.64
C ALA A 91 -33.95 20.30 -5.51
N ARG A 92 -35.04 19.86 -4.87
CA ARG A 92 -36.28 19.50 -5.54
C ARG A 92 -36.86 20.77 -6.18
N ARG A 93 -36.86 20.81 -7.51
CA ARG A 93 -37.58 21.81 -8.30
C ARG A 93 -39.07 21.72 -8.01
N ALA A 94 -39.67 22.80 -7.51
CA ALA A 94 -41.12 22.92 -7.36
C ALA A 94 -41.81 22.94 -8.73
N PRO A 95 -42.98 22.29 -8.90
CA PRO A 95 -43.73 22.36 -10.15
C PRO A 95 -44.42 23.71 -10.33
N ARG A 96 -44.33 24.25 -11.55
CA ARG A 96 -45.05 25.43 -12.05
C ARG A 96 -46.56 25.19 -11.90
N ARG A 97 -47.26 26.09 -11.19
CA ARG A 97 -48.72 26.23 -11.28
C ARG A 97 -49.08 26.69 -12.68
N THR A 98 -49.80 25.85 -13.41
CA THR A 98 -50.62 26.22 -14.56
C THR A 98 -51.80 27.05 -14.07
N LEU A 99 -51.91 28.28 -14.54
CA LEU A 99 -53.19 29.01 -14.54
C LEU A 99 -53.85 28.73 -15.89
N SER A 100 -54.95 27.97 -15.86
CA SER A 100 -55.93 27.92 -16.95
C SER A 100 -57.14 28.75 -16.54
N ALA A 101 -57.69 29.40 -17.56
CA ALA A 101 -58.73 30.42 -17.55
C ALA A 101 -60.09 29.96 -17.01
N ALA A 102 -60.86 30.94 -16.52
CA ALA A 102 -62.26 31.18 -16.88
C ALA A 102 -62.58 32.65 -16.62
#